data_AF-A0A919XB99-F1
#
_entry.id   AF-A0A919XB99-F1
#
_cell.length_a   1.000
_cell.length_b   1.000
_cell.length_c   1.000
_cell.angle_alpha   90.00
_cell.angle_beta   90.00
_cell.angle_gamma   90.00
#
_symmetry.space_group_name_H-M   'P 1'
#
loop_
_entity.id
_entity.type
_entity.pdbx_description
1 polymer ?
#
loop_
_entity_poly.entity_id
_entity_poly.type
_entity_poly.pdbx_seq_one_letter_code
_entity_poly.pdbx_strand_id
1 'polypeptide(L)'
;MGSLLTDQEIQEDILHHFQRLFGLRIEAVDPIRKGWLNLKWKVETNDGTYLLKQYHKERLKKYSIAELKHVYQIQNYLHRHSFPTPKIHTNGTDLFLQSSGGEYFIVLDYCSGNTVNAGKLTDSQMFDLGYYTGKLHYILKNNFSSVHHTTAFQPPKKEVRYSYWASMRNNVLAQNKHHLEHIFEQQLKLLEIVNPVAFITHHTGLSHRDLWVDNILFQPDELAAILDFDRMKYDFLTLDIGRAVISGALDGEQFKVHHALAFLEGYRYFHPRETGLLTKSLKLLWYMESQWWLDTELDTRKGPPKRFVHEMLWLSEHLLELEDMLNNQ
;
A
#
# COMPACT_ATOMS: atom_id res chain seq x y z
N MET A 1 9.70 -10.64 33.88
CA MET A 1 8.66 -10.16 32.95
C MET A 1 8.72 -8.64 32.99
N GLY A 2 9.31 -8.02 31.97
CA GLY A 2 9.34 -6.56 31.90
C GLY A 2 7.94 -6.03 31.61
N SER A 3 7.50 -5.02 32.36
CA SER A 3 6.27 -4.27 32.04
C SER A 3 6.35 -3.79 30.58
N LEU A 4 5.29 -3.98 29.81
CA LEU A 4 5.16 -3.31 28.52
C LEU A 4 5.12 -1.80 28.80
N LEU A 5 5.96 -1.04 28.10
CA LEU A 5 5.93 0.41 28.15
C LEU A 5 4.59 0.89 27.58
N THR A 6 4.01 1.91 28.22
CA THR A 6 2.87 2.66 27.71
C THR A 6 3.26 3.47 26.47
N ASP A 7 2.30 3.84 25.63
CA ASP A 7 2.55 4.68 24.44
C ASP A 7 3.27 5.99 24.79
N GLN A 8 3.00 6.53 25.99
CA GLN A 8 3.65 7.73 26.51
C GLN A 8 5.12 7.47 26.88
N GLU A 9 5.42 6.37 27.58
CA GLU A 9 6.80 6.02 27.92
C GLU A 9 7.63 5.72 26.67
N ILE A 10 7.04 5.06 25.66
CA ILE A 10 7.67 4.82 24.35
C ILE A 10 7.97 6.16 23.65
N GLN A 11 7.00 7.09 23.67
CA GLN A 11 7.16 8.41 23.09
C GLN A 11 8.33 9.16 23.75
N GLU A 12 8.33 9.24 25.08
CA GLU A 12 9.36 9.96 25.84
C GLU A 12 10.77 9.39 25.59
N ASP A 13 10.94 8.07 25.58
CA ASP A 13 12.21 7.40 25.27
C ASP A 13 12.71 7.73 23.85
N ILE A 14 11.82 7.63 22.85
CA ILE A 14 12.17 7.94 21.46
C ILE A 14 12.51 9.42 21.28
N LEU A 15 11.73 10.35 21.86
CA LEU A 15 11.99 11.78 21.76
C LEU A 15 13.32 12.16 22.39
N HIS A 16 13.62 11.66 23.60
CA HIS A 16 14.88 11.92 24.27
C HIS A 16 16.07 11.39 23.47
N HIS A 17 15.92 10.19 22.88
CA HIS A 17 16.95 9.61 22.03
C HIS A 17 17.13 10.40 20.72
N PHE A 18 16.04 10.84 20.09
CA PHE A 18 16.04 11.69 18.89
C PHE A 18 16.78 13.02 19.14
N GLN A 19 16.47 13.75 20.22
CA GLN A 19 17.17 15.00 20.56
C GLN A 19 18.68 14.80 20.69
N ARG A 20 19.09 13.73 21.36
CA ARG A 20 20.51 13.42 21.58
C ARG A 20 21.22 13.08 20.28
N LEU A 21 20.60 12.29 19.39
CA LEU A 21 21.24 11.86 18.14
C LEU A 21 21.39 12.99 17.13
N PHE A 22 20.37 13.85 17.03
CA PHE A 22 20.34 14.90 16.01
C PHE A 22 20.75 16.28 16.54
N GLY A 23 20.98 16.41 17.85
CA GLY A 23 21.35 17.69 18.46
C GLY A 23 20.22 18.74 18.39
N LEU A 24 18.96 18.29 18.33
CA LEU A 24 17.79 19.13 18.12
C LEU A 24 17.05 19.42 19.43
N ARG A 25 16.51 20.64 19.54
CA ARG A 25 15.58 21.02 20.59
C ARG A 25 14.15 20.87 20.06
N ILE A 26 13.36 20.04 20.74
CA ILE A 26 11.93 19.86 20.45
C ILE A 26 11.17 21.06 20.99
N GLU A 27 10.28 21.60 20.17
CA GLU A 27 9.41 22.75 20.48
C GLU A 27 7.94 22.32 20.62
N ALA A 28 7.49 21.36 19.81
CA ALA A 28 6.16 20.76 19.91
C ALA A 28 6.13 19.31 19.44
N VAL A 29 5.17 18.53 19.94
CA VAL A 29 4.96 17.13 19.54
C VAL A 29 3.47 16.83 19.44
N ASP A 30 3.03 16.38 18.26
CA ASP A 30 1.64 15.98 18.02
C ASP A 30 1.56 14.51 17.61
N PRO A 31 0.79 13.67 18.33
CA PRO A 31 0.55 12.28 17.92
C PRO A 31 -0.32 12.21 16.66
N ILE A 32 0.13 11.45 15.67
CA ILE A 32 -0.63 11.16 14.46
C ILE A 32 -1.35 9.83 14.66
N ARG A 33 -2.64 9.89 14.97
CA ARG A 33 -3.48 8.72 15.26
C ARG A 33 -4.02 8.01 13.99
N LYS A 34 -3.32 8.15 12.86
CA LYS A 34 -3.67 7.52 11.58
C LYS A 34 -2.70 6.38 11.26
N GLY A 35 -3.24 5.22 10.91
CA GLY A 35 -2.50 3.99 10.63
C GLY A 35 -2.76 2.88 11.64
N TRP A 36 -2.34 1.65 11.30
CA TRP A 36 -2.57 0.47 12.14
C TRP A 36 -1.30 0.09 12.92
N LEU A 37 -1.41 0.03 14.26
CA LEU A 37 -0.43 -0.46 15.24
C LEU A 37 0.87 0.31 15.44
N ASN A 38 1.39 1.02 14.44
CA ASN A 38 2.62 1.81 14.58
C ASN A 38 2.32 3.19 15.18
N LEU A 39 3.13 3.65 16.12
CA LEU A 39 3.03 5.01 16.66
C LEU A 39 3.75 6.00 15.74
N LYS A 40 3.14 7.17 15.55
CA LYS A 40 3.67 8.24 14.71
C LYS A 40 3.51 9.58 15.42
N TRP A 41 4.54 10.41 15.36
CA TRP A 41 4.52 11.76 15.94
C TRP A 41 5.07 12.77 14.94
N LYS A 42 4.32 13.87 14.75
CA LYS A 42 4.88 15.10 14.18
C LYS A 42 5.69 15.78 15.29
N VAL A 43 6.94 16.09 15.01
CA VAL A 43 7.86 16.73 15.96
C VAL A 43 8.37 18.01 15.34
N GLU A 44 8.04 19.13 15.96
CA GLU A 44 8.55 20.45 15.59
C GLU A 44 9.82 20.72 16.42
N THR A 45 10.87 21.16 15.75
CA THR A 45 12.15 21.47 16.37
C THR A 45 12.64 22.84 15.92
N ASN A 46 13.72 23.30 16.55
CA ASN A 46 14.43 24.51 16.14
C ASN A 46 15.08 24.44 14.74
N ASP A 47 15.03 23.30 14.05
CA ASP A 47 15.61 23.08 12.72
C ASP A 47 14.64 22.32 11.79
N GLY A 48 13.34 22.63 11.90
CA GLY A 48 12.31 22.11 11.01
C GLY A 48 11.36 21.12 11.66
N THR A 49 10.61 20.39 10.83
CA THR A 49 9.55 19.47 11.27
C THR A 49 9.81 18.07 10.77
N TYR A 50 9.71 17.11 11.68
CA TYR A 50 10.00 15.71 11.42
C TYR A 50 8.80 14.83 11.73
N LEU A 51 8.77 13.66 11.10
CA LEU A 51 7.90 12.56 11.45
C LEU A 51 8.73 11.46 12.12
N LEU A 52 8.42 11.14 13.37
CA LEU A 52 8.96 9.96 14.04
C LEU A 52 7.97 8.80 13.86
N LYS A 53 8.43 7.68 13.30
CA LYS A 53 7.63 6.45 13.13
C LYS A 53 8.26 5.33 13.96
N GLN A 54 7.56 4.89 15.00
CA GLN A 54 7.92 3.71 15.80
C GLN A 54 7.32 2.45 15.17
N TYR A 55 8.07 1.35 15.26
CA TYR A 55 7.65 0.05 14.75
C TYR A 55 7.17 -0.85 15.89
N HIS A 56 5.90 -1.24 15.84
CA HIS A 56 5.34 -2.18 16.80
C HIS A 56 6.14 -3.50 16.82
N LYS A 57 6.64 -3.91 17.99
CA LYS A 57 7.58 -5.04 18.16
C LYS A 57 7.13 -6.33 17.47
N GLU A 58 5.89 -6.76 17.70
CA GLU A 58 5.38 -8.01 17.09
C GLU A 58 5.18 -7.90 15.58
N ARG A 59 4.92 -6.69 15.08
CA ARG A 59 4.76 -6.47 13.63
C ARG A 59 6.12 -6.46 12.97
N LEU A 60 7.11 -5.83 13.60
CA LEU A 60 8.48 -5.77 13.11
C LEU A 60 9.10 -7.17 12.94
N LYS A 61 8.73 -8.15 13.77
CA LYS A 61 9.16 -9.56 13.62
C LYS A 61 8.79 -10.18 12.25
N LYS A 62 7.81 -9.62 11.53
CA LYS A 62 7.42 -10.07 10.19
C LYS A 62 8.32 -9.52 9.08
N TYR A 63 9.23 -8.62 9.41
CA TYR A 63 10.14 -7.96 8.48
C TYR A 63 11.59 -8.30 8.81
N SER A 64 12.43 -8.35 7.78
CA SER A 64 13.87 -8.29 7.97
C SER A 64 14.30 -6.84 8.12
N ILE A 65 14.99 -6.50 9.21
CA ILE A 65 15.55 -5.14 9.41
C ILE A 65 16.51 -4.79 8.27
N ALA A 66 17.26 -5.76 7.75
CA ALA A 66 18.16 -5.54 6.61
C ALA A 66 17.39 -5.19 5.32
N GLU A 67 16.27 -5.87 5.06
CA GLU A 67 15.40 -5.55 3.92
C GLU A 67 14.80 -4.14 4.07
N LEU A 68 14.30 -3.78 5.25
CA LEU A 68 13.78 -2.43 5.52
C LEU A 68 14.86 -1.36 5.33
N LYS A 69 16.08 -1.58 5.84
CA LYS A 69 17.20 -0.66 5.62
C LYS A 69 17.49 -0.48 4.12
N HIS A 70 17.45 -1.55 3.33
CA HIS A 70 17.63 -1.46 1.88
C HIS A 70 16.50 -0.66 1.20
N VAL A 71 15.25 -0.91 1.58
CA VAL A 71 14.09 -0.13 1.11
C VAL A 71 14.25 1.36 1.42
N TYR A 72 14.71 1.72 2.63
CA TYR A 72 14.92 3.12 3.00
C TYR A 72 16.09 3.78 2.25
N GLN A 73 17.11 3.02 1.88
CA GLN A 73 18.16 3.51 0.99
C GLN A 73 17.58 3.85 -0.39
N ILE A 74 16.69 3.00 -0.92
CA ILE A 74 15.96 3.24 -2.17
C ILE A 74 15.05 4.46 -2.03
N GLN A 75 14.28 4.59 -0.94
CA GLN A 75 13.43 5.75 -0.69
C GLN A 75 14.25 7.06 -0.67
N ASN A 76 15.40 7.06 0.02
CA ASN A 76 16.30 8.21 0.01
C ASN A 76 16.91 8.48 -1.37
N TYR A 77 17.16 7.45 -2.18
CA TYR A 77 17.56 7.62 -3.57
C TYR A 77 16.46 8.31 -4.38
N LEU A 78 15.21 7.86 -4.25
CA LEU A 78 14.05 8.46 -4.90
C LEU A 78 13.90 9.93 -4.52
N HIS A 79 13.98 10.25 -3.22
CA HIS A 79 13.94 11.63 -2.73
C HIS A 79 15.03 12.51 -3.36
N ARG A 80 16.29 12.04 -3.41
CA ARG A 80 17.40 12.78 -4.06
C ARG A 80 17.19 13.01 -5.56
N HIS A 81 16.34 12.22 -6.20
CA HIS A 81 15.97 12.37 -7.62
C HIS A 81 14.60 13.04 -7.80
N SER A 82 14.21 13.89 -6.83
CA SER A 82 12.98 14.69 -6.89
C SER A 82 11.72 13.83 -7.09
N PHE A 83 11.68 12.65 -6.48
CA PHE A 83 10.46 11.90 -6.30
C PHE A 83 9.76 12.38 -5.02
N PRO A 84 8.43 12.60 -5.01
CA PRO A 84 7.71 13.14 -3.87
C PRO A 84 7.55 12.07 -2.78
N THR A 85 8.58 11.88 -1.97
CA THR A 85 8.60 10.98 -0.83
C THR A 85 9.44 11.62 0.29
N PRO A 86 9.09 11.42 1.57
CA PRO A 86 9.89 12.00 2.65
C PRO A 86 11.30 11.42 2.66
N LYS A 87 12.29 12.26 2.93
CA LYS A 87 13.64 11.81 3.25
C LYS A 87 13.64 11.09 4.60
N ILE A 88 14.40 10.01 4.70
CA ILE A 88 14.70 9.34 5.96
C ILE A 88 16.07 9.84 6.44
N HIS A 89 16.11 10.37 7.65
CA HIS A 89 17.33 10.87 8.27
C HIS A 89 18.12 9.74 8.91
N THR A 90 19.45 9.86 8.84
CA THR A 90 20.37 8.87 9.41
C THR A 90 21.12 9.46 10.59
N ASN A 91 21.54 8.59 11.51
CA ASN A 91 22.64 8.87 12.42
C ASN A 91 23.87 8.11 11.91
N GLY A 92 24.84 8.82 11.32
CA GLY A 92 25.90 8.18 10.54
C GLY A 92 25.32 7.43 9.34
N THR A 93 25.50 6.10 9.30
CA THR A 93 24.97 5.23 8.25
C THR A 93 23.65 4.53 8.61
N ASP A 94 23.18 4.65 9.85
CA ASP A 94 21.99 3.93 10.31
C ASP A 94 20.70 4.71 10.03
N LEU A 95 19.84 4.10 9.19
CA LEU A 95 18.50 4.57 8.83
C LEU A 95 17.41 4.06 9.79
N PHE A 96 17.70 2.97 10.52
CA PHE A 96 16.77 2.30 11.41
C PHE A 96 17.36 2.34 12.81
N LEU A 97 16.82 3.23 13.63
CA LEU A 97 17.37 3.60 14.92
C LEU A 97 16.75 2.76 16.03
N GLN A 98 17.51 2.58 17.11
CA GLN A 98 17.01 1.93 18.32
C GLN A 98 17.18 2.90 19.49
N SER A 99 16.09 3.15 20.21
CA SER A 99 16.09 3.99 21.40
C SER A 99 16.79 3.30 22.58
N SER A 100 16.94 4.02 23.69
CA SER A 100 17.58 3.47 24.89
C SER A 100 16.72 2.39 25.55
N GLY A 101 15.39 2.52 25.48
CA GLY A 101 14.42 1.50 25.88
C GLY A 101 14.28 0.33 24.90
N GLY A 102 15.04 0.33 23.80
CA GLY A 102 15.06 -0.76 22.82
C GLY A 102 13.96 -0.68 21.76
N GLU A 103 13.26 0.44 21.65
CA GLU A 103 12.23 0.67 20.63
C GLU A 103 12.88 1.01 19.29
N TYR A 104 12.34 0.41 18.22
CA TYR A 104 12.81 0.68 16.88
C TYR A 104 12.00 1.80 16.23
N PHE A 105 12.69 2.78 15.66
CA PHE A 105 12.06 3.92 15.01
C PHE A 105 12.88 4.45 13.83
N ILE A 106 12.21 5.23 12.98
CA ILE A 106 12.85 6.02 11.93
C ILE A 106 12.45 7.49 12.07
N VAL A 107 13.30 8.37 11.55
CA VAL A 107 13.09 9.81 11.47
C VAL A 107 12.90 10.16 10.00
N LEU A 108 11.78 10.79 9.65
CA LEU A 108 11.53 11.27 8.31
C LEU A 108 11.31 12.78 8.28
N ASP A 109 11.53 13.41 7.13
CA ASP A 109 10.94 14.72 6.86
C ASP A 109 9.42 14.65 7.05
N TYR A 110 8.84 15.68 7.65
CA TYR A 110 7.40 15.83 7.68
C TYR A 110 6.91 16.39 6.33
N CYS A 111 6.10 15.62 5.61
CA CYS A 111 5.43 16.09 4.40
C CYS A 111 4.10 16.77 4.75
N SER A 112 3.92 17.99 4.27
CA SER A 112 2.63 18.68 4.31
C SER A 112 1.67 18.11 3.26
N GLY A 113 0.37 18.26 3.50
CA GLY A 113 -0.69 17.75 2.62
C GLY A 113 -1.75 16.98 3.39
N ASN A 114 -2.82 16.63 2.70
CA ASN A 114 -3.98 15.94 3.26
C ASN A 114 -4.22 14.63 2.52
N THR A 115 -4.64 13.61 3.28
CA THR A 115 -5.23 12.40 2.70
C THR A 115 -6.62 12.73 2.14
N VAL A 116 -6.95 12.19 0.97
CA VAL A 116 -8.30 12.26 0.41
C VAL A 116 -9.04 10.96 0.74
N ASN A 117 -10.35 11.04 0.97
CA ASN A 117 -11.16 9.84 1.20
C ASN A 117 -11.14 8.92 -0.03
N ALA A 118 -11.15 7.60 0.21
CA ALA A 118 -11.20 6.60 -0.87
C ALA A 118 -12.40 6.86 -1.83
N GLY A 119 -12.17 6.72 -3.13
CA GLY A 119 -13.15 7.02 -4.18
C GLY A 119 -13.39 8.51 -4.49
N LYS A 120 -12.74 9.42 -3.76
CA LYS A 120 -12.97 10.87 -3.86
C LYS A 120 -11.80 11.66 -4.47
N LEU A 121 -10.80 10.99 -5.03
CA LEU A 121 -9.74 11.68 -5.77
C LEU A 121 -10.34 12.38 -6.99
N THR A 122 -9.82 13.54 -7.38
CA THR A 122 -10.20 14.21 -8.64
C THR A 122 -9.46 13.61 -9.83
N ASP A 123 -9.87 13.96 -11.06
CA ASP A 123 -9.14 13.57 -12.28
C ASP A 123 -7.67 14.03 -12.24
N SER A 124 -7.40 15.26 -11.79
CA SER A 124 -6.04 15.80 -11.64
C SER A 124 -5.22 14.97 -10.65
N GLN A 125 -5.80 14.65 -9.49
CA GLN A 125 -5.13 13.83 -8.47
C GLN A 125 -4.89 12.39 -8.94
N MET A 126 -5.83 11.82 -9.71
CA MET A 126 -5.66 10.50 -10.31
C MET A 126 -4.60 10.49 -11.39
N PHE A 127 -4.56 11.51 -12.26
CA PHE A 127 -3.50 11.71 -13.23
C PHE A 127 -2.13 11.78 -12.56
N ASP A 128 -1.98 12.63 -11.54
CA ASP A 128 -0.74 12.78 -10.79
C ASP A 128 -0.31 11.47 -10.11
N LEU A 129 -1.26 10.76 -9.48
CA LEU A 129 -0.98 9.46 -8.87
C LEU A 129 -0.48 8.45 -9.92
N GLY A 130 -1.09 8.46 -11.12
CA GLY A 130 -0.64 7.69 -12.27
C GLY A 130 0.77 8.08 -12.71
N TYR A 131 1.02 9.37 -12.90
CA TYR A 131 2.30 9.94 -13.30
C TYR A 131 3.42 9.52 -12.33
N TYR A 132 3.21 9.70 -11.02
CA TYR A 132 4.22 9.35 -10.02
C TYR A 132 4.37 7.84 -9.82
N THR A 133 3.32 7.04 -10.02
CA THR A 133 3.45 5.57 -10.04
C THR A 133 4.27 5.13 -11.25
N GLY A 134 4.04 5.71 -12.43
CA GLY A 134 4.82 5.49 -13.63
C GLY A 134 6.29 5.89 -13.44
N LYS A 135 6.54 7.08 -12.88
CA LYS A 135 7.86 7.61 -12.55
C LYS A 135 8.59 6.70 -11.57
N LEU A 136 7.91 6.22 -10.52
CA LEU A 136 8.47 5.30 -9.53
C LEU A 136 9.00 4.04 -10.20
N HIS A 137 8.12 3.35 -10.94
CA HIS A 137 8.48 2.12 -11.65
C HIS A 137 9.63 2.34 -12.63
N TYR A 138 9.64 3.48 -13.34
CA TYR A 138 10.71 3.84 -14.27
C TYR A 138 12.05 4.05 -13.56
N ILE A 139 12.10 4.86 -12.50
CA ILE A 139 13.34 5.11 -11.76
C ILE A 139 13.87 3.80 -11.19
N LEU A 140 13.00 2.99 -10.58
CA LEU A 140 13.41 1.73 -9.96
C LEU A 140 13.96 0.73 -10.98
N LYS A 141 13.27 0.56 -12.11
CA LYS A 141 13.71 -0.33 -13.18
C LYS A 141 15.09 0.04 -13.74
N ASN A 142 15.38 1.33 -13.89
CA ASN A 142 16.63 1.79 -14.49
C ASN A 142 17.82 1.81 -13.51
N ASN A 143 17.58 1.84 -12.20
CA ASN A 143 18.63 2.04 -11.21
C ASN A 143 18.81 0.87 -10.23
N PHE A 144 17.84 -0.04 -10.13
CA PHE A 144 17.84 -1.16 -9.18
C PHE A 144 17.50 -2.49 -9.86
N SER A 145 17.82 -2.62 -11.15
CA SER A 145 17.54 -3.82 -11.96
C SER A 145 18.27 -5.08 -11.50
N SER A 146 19.31 -4.97 -10.66
CA SER A 146 20.10 -6.11 -10.16
C SER A 146 19.50 -6.80 -8.92
N VAL A 147 18.39 -6.28 -8.39
CA VAL A 147 17.70 -6.87 -7.23
C VAL A 147 16.95 -8.14 -7.65
N HIS A 148 16.96 -9.17 -6.80
CA HIS A 148 16.35 -10.50 -7.02
C HIS A 148 15.06 -10.47 -7.84
N HIS A 149 15.01 -11.28 -8.90
CA HIS A 149 13.96 -11.25 -9.93
C HIS A 149 12.74 -12.14 -9.65
N THR A 150 12.62 -12.71 -8.45
CA THR A 150 11.46 -13.54 -8.08
C THR A 150 10.36 -12.65 -7.53
N THR A 151 9.17 -12.70 -8.14
CA THR A 151 8.02 -11.91 -7.68
C THR A 151 7.59 -12.34 -6.27
N ALA A 152 7.30 -11.38 -5.40
CA ALA A 152 6.85 -11.66 -4.05
C ALA A 152 5.47 -12.32 -4.03
N PHE A 153 4.57 -11.93 -4.93
CA PHE A 153 3.36 -12.70 -5.19
C PHE A 153 3.67 -13.86 -6.13
N GLN A 154 3.34 -15.06 -5.68
CA GLN A 154 3.37 -16.29 -6.48
C GLN A 154 1.91 -16.73 -6.68
N PRO A 155 1.28 -16.39 -7.81
CA PRO A 155 -0.12 -16.72 -8.07
C PRO A 155 -0.32 -18.24 -7.94
N PRO A 156 -1.18 -18.72 -7.02
CA PRO A 156 -1.41 -20.16 -6.88
C PRO A 156 -2.10 -20.70 -8.14
N LYS A 157 -1.92 -21.99 -8.39
CA LYS A 157 -2.67 -22.70 -9.44
C LYS A 157 -4.18 -22.63 -9.18
N LYS A 158 -4.97 -22.68 -10.25
CA LYS A 158 -6.44 -22.59 -10.19
C LYS A 158 -7.05 -23.64 -9.24
N GLU A 159 -6.51 -24.85 -9.21
CA GLU A 159 -7.01 -25.96 -8.39
C GLU A 159 -6.79 -25.69 -6.89
N VAL A 160 -5.62 -25.14 -6.54
CA VAL A 160 -5.29 -24.73 -5.16
C VAL A 160 -6.22 -23.59 -4.73
N ARG A 161 -6.42 -22.61 -5.61
CA ARG A 161 -7.33 -21.49 -5.35
C ARG A 161 -8.78 -21.95 -5.17
N TYR A 162 -9.24 -22.84 -6.03
CA TYR A 162 -10.59 -23.42 -5.95
C TYR A 162 -10.79 -24.16 -4.63
N SER A 163 -9.82 -24.99 -4.25
CA SER A 163 -9.85 -25.76 -2.99
C SER A 163 -9.90 -24.84 -1.77
N TYR A 164 -9.16 -23.72 -1.79
CA TYR A 164 -9.24 -22.69 -0.75
C TYR A 164 -10.66 -22.12 -0.63
N TRP A 165 -11.28 -21.69 -1.73
CA TRP A 165 -12.63 -21.11 -1.67
C TRP A 165 -13.72 -22.12 -1.29
N ALA A 166 -13.60 -23.37 -1.73
CA ALA A 166 -14.48 -24.45 -1.31
C ALA A 166 -14.37 -24.69 0.20
N SER A 167 -13.15 -24.66 0.75
CA SER A 167 -12.94 -24.74 2.20
C SER A 167 -13.53 -23.54 2.93
N MET A 168 -13.36 -22.33 2.42
CA MET A 168 -13.93 -21.12 3.02
C MET A 168 -15.47 -21.18 3.08
N ARG A 169 -16.12 -21.61 2.00
CA ARG A 169 -17.57 -21.85 1.95
C ARG A 169 -18.00 -22.84 3.03
N ASN A 170 -17.33 -23.98 3.14
CA ASN A 170 -17.64 -24.99 4.16
C ASN A 170 -17.41 -24.46 5.59
N ASN A 171 -16.37 -23.65 5.81
CA ASN A 171 -16.07 -23.08 7.11
C ASN A 171 -17.15 -22.09 7.57
N VAL A 172 -17.65 -21.22 6.69
CA VAL A 172 -18.73 -20.30 7.08
C VAL A 172 -20.05 -21.02 7.34
N LEU A 173 -20.34 -22.10 6.61
CA LEU A 173 -21.49 -22.97 6.90
C LEU A 173 -21.37 -23.65 8.26
N ALA A 174 -20.19 -24.21 8.57
CA ALA A 174 -19.93 -24.83 9.87
C ALA A 174 -20.00 -23.83 11.05
N GLN A 175 -19.74 -22.54 10.79
CA GLN A 175 -19.85 -21.47 11.76
C GLN A 175 -21.26 -20.84 11.82
N ASN A 176 -22.26 -21.39 11.11
CA ASN A 176 -23.60 -20.83 10.97
C ASN A 176 -23.65 -19.40 10.37
N LYS A 177 -22.61 -18.99 9.63
CA LYS A 177 -22.51 -17.71 8.91
C LYS A 177 -23.08 -17.84 7.49
N HIS A 178 -24.31 -18.34 7.36
CA HIS A 178 -24.96 -18.61 6.07
C HIS A 178 -25.07 -17.37 5.17
N HIS A 179 -25.17 -16.17 5.75
CA HIS A 179 -25.21 -14.92 5.01
C HIS A 179 -23.95 -14.66 4.17
N LEU A 180 -22.82 -15.30 4.48
CA LEU A 180 -21.56 -15.15 3.74
C LEU A 180 -21.35 -16.21 2.65
N GLU A 181 -22.18 -17.25 2.60
CA GLU A 181 -21.97 -18.39 1.68
C GLU A 181 -21.88 -17.93 0.21
N HIS A 182 -22.78 -17.03 -0.20
CA HIS A 182 -22.87 -16.52 -1.57
C HIS A 182 -21.58 -15.85 -2.05
N ILE A 183 -20.81 -15.22 -1.15
CA ILE A 183 -19.53 -14.56 -1.47
C ILE A 183 -18.53 -15.60 -1.98
N PHE A 184 -18.43 -16.75 -1.30
CA PHE A 184 -17.49 -17.81 -1.66
C PHE A 184 -17.97 -18.61 -2.87
N GLU A 185 -19.28 -18.80 -3.02
CA GLU A 185 -19.84 -19.37 -4.26
C GLU A 185 -19.54 -18.51 -5.48
N GLN A 186 -19.60 -17.19 -5.34
CA GLN A 186 -19.22 -16.27 -6.39
C GLN A 186 -17.74 -16.42 -6.75
N GLN A 187 -16.83 -16.55 -5.77
CA GLN A 187 -15.41 -16.78 -6.08
C GLN A 187 -15.19 -18.09 -6.85
N LEU A 188 -15.91 -19.16 -6.50
CA LEU A 188 -15.85 -20.44 -7.20
C LEU A 188 -16.32 -20.30 -8.65
N LYS A 189 -17.49 -19.68 -8.88
CA LYS A 189 -18.04 -19.41 -10.21
C LYS A 189 -17.10 -18.57 -11.07
N LEU A 190 -16.53 -17.50 -10.49
CA LEU A 190 -15.57 -16.65 -11.21
C LEU A 190 -14.36 -17.46 -11.66
N LEU A 191 -13.82 -18.35 -10.83
CA LEU A 191 -12.68 -19.18 -11.20
C LEU A 191 -12.99 -20.20 -12.29
N GLU A 192 -14.24 -20.61 -12.46
CA GLU A 192 -14.63 -21.45 -13.60
C GLU A 192 -14.50 -20.68 -14.93
N ILE A 193 -14.82 -19.39 -14.91
CA ILE A 193 -14.87 -18.50 -16.08
C ILE A 193 -13.51 -17.88 -16.39
N VAL A 194 -12.84 -17.28 -15.39
CA VAL A 194 -11.59 -16.55 -15.60
C VAL A 194 -10.38 -17.48 -15.59
N ASN A 195 -9.40 -17.17 -16.44
CA ASN A 195 -8.10 -17.81 -16.41
C ASN A 195 -7.07 -16.87 -15.76
N PRO A 196 -6.56 -17.17 -14.55
CA PRO A 196 -5.58 -16.34 -13.87
C PRO A 196 -4.32 -16.04 -14.70
N VAL A 197 -3.90 -16.98 -15.56
CA VAL A 197 -2.74 -16.79 -16.45
C VAL A 197 -2.96 -15.66 -17.45
N ALA A 198 -4.20 -15.40 -17.86
CA ALA A 198 -4.51 -14.40 -18.88
C ALA A 198 -4.32 -12.95 -18.43
N PHE A 199 -4.27 -12.70 -17.12
CA PHE A 199 -4.06 -11.36 -16.55
C PHE A 199 -2.78 -11.23 -15.72
N ILE A 200 -1.97 -12.29 -15.64
CA ILE A 200 -0.58 -12.18 -15.15
C ILE A 200 0.24 -11.50 -16.24
N THR A 201 0.89 -10.39 -15.89
CA THR A 201 1.71 -9.62 -16.84
C THR A 201 3.19 -9.92 -16.66
N HIS A 202 3.98 -9.66 -17.70
CA HIS A 202 5.46 -9.69 -17.60
C HIS A 202 6.03 -8.38 -17.02
N HIS A 203 5.17 -7.42 -16.68
CA HIS A 203 5.57 -6.16 -16.05
C HIS A 203 5.91 -6.39 -14.59
N THR A 204 7.14 -6.84 -14.35
CA THR A 204 7.70 -7.06 -13.02
C THR A 204 8.82 -6.07 -12.72
N GLY A 205 9.00 -5.78 -11.44
CA GLY A 205 10.00 -4.84 -10.95
C GLY A 205 9.80 -4.55 -9.47
N LEU A 206 10.62 -3.68 -8.90
CA LEU A 206 10.34 -3.17 -7.55
C LEU A 206 9.04 -2.35 -7.59
N SER A 207 8.08 -2.80 -6.79
CA SER A 207 6.75 -2.21 -6.59
C SER A 207 6.63 -1.71 -5.17
N HIS A 208 5.83 -0.67 -4.94
CA HIS A 208 5.52 -0.12 -3.62
C HIS A 208 4.67 -1.06 -2.77
N ARG A 209 3.69 -1.74 -3.39
CA ARG A 209 2.75 -2.72 -2.80
C ARG A 209 1.77 -2.17 -1.76
N ASP A 210 1.62 -0.85 -1.70
CA ASP A 210 0.71 -0.20 -0.73
C ASP A 210 0.24 1.17 -1.23
N LEU A 211 0.04 1.33 -2.54
CA LEU A 211 -0.49 2.56 -3.14
C LEU A 211 -2.01 2.64 -2.95
N TRP A 212 -2.45 2.86 -1.72
CA TRP A 212 -3.83 3.19 -1.38
C TRP A 212 -3.90 4.61 -0.82
N VAL A 213 -5.06 5.23 -0.87
CA VAL A 213 -5.22 6.68 -0.68
C VAL A 213 -4.67 7.23 0.64
N ASP A 214 -4.67 6.47 1.74
CA ASP A 214 -4.14 6.96 3.03
C ASP A 214 -2.60 7.06 3.05
N ASN A 215 -1.91 6.39 2.12
CA ASN A 215 -0.47 6.52 1.93
C ASN A 215 -0.11 7.62 0.93
N ILE A 216 -1.09 8.38 0.43
CA ILE A 216 -0.87 9.47 -0.52
C ILE A 216 -1.33 10.78 0.11
N LEU A 217 -0.45 11.77 0.11
CA LEU A 217 -0.77 13.14 0.50
C LEU A 217 -0.99 13.98 -0.74
N PHE A 218 -2.02 14.82 -0.69
CA PHE A 218 -2.33 15.78 -1.73
C PHE A 218 -2.30 17.21 -1.15
N GLN A 219 -1.81 18.14 -1.96
CA GLN A 219 -2.24 19.54 -1.91
C GLN A 219 -3.43 19.68 -2.88
N PRO A 220 -4.22 20.77 -2.86
CA PRO A 220 -5.57 20.81 -3.45
C PRO A 220 -5.73 20.07 -4.79
N ASP A 221 -4.82 20.29 -5.75
CA ASP A 221 -4.88 19.67 -7.07
C ASP A 221 -3.64 18.85 -7.47
N GLU A 222 -2.67 18.66 -6.56
CA GLU A 222 -1.41 17.99 -6.87
C GLU A 222 -0.99 16.96 -5.82
N LEU A 223 -0.29 15.91 -6.26
CA LEU A 223 0.30 14.91 -5.36
C LEU A 223 1.49 15.53 -4.60
N ALA A 224 1.38 15.58 -3.27
CA ALA A 224 2.39 16.14 -2.38
C ALA A 224 3.45 15.11 -1.97
N ALA A 225 3.02 13.90 -1.60
CA ALA A 225 3.92 12.83 -1.21
C ALA A 225 3.29 11.43 -1.32
N ILE A 226 4.11 10.45 -1.68
CA ILE A 226 3.86 9.03 -1.49
C ILE A 226 4.62 8.57 -0.25
N LEU A 227 3.91 7.89 0.65
CA LEU A 227 4.37 7.50 1.98
C LEU A 227 4.44 5.96 2.11
N ASP A 228 5.17 5.51 3.14
CA ASP A 228 5.18 4.12 3.63
C ASP A 228 5.66 3.06 2.62
N PHE A 229 6.96 3.06 2.36
CA PHE A 229 7.61 2.12 1.45
C PHE A 229 7.88 0.75 2.08
N ASP A 230 7.49 0.49 3.34
CA ASP A 230 7.83 -0.73 4.10
C ASP A 230 7.47 -2.04 3.38
N ARG A 231 6.48 -2.02 2.48
CA ARG A 231 6.02 -3.19 1.72
C ARG A 231 6.72 -3.38 0.38
N MET A 232 7.63 -2.49 0.00
CA MET A 232 8.31 -2.51 -1.29
C MET A 232 9.02 -3.85 -1.51
N LYS A 233 8.70 -4.51 -2.63
CA LYS A 233 9.33 -5.76 -3.06
C LYS A 233 9.33 -5.88 -4.58
N TYR A 234 10.20 -6.74 -5.10
CA TYR A 234 10.12 -7.15 -6.50
C TYR A 234 8.81 -7.93 -6.71
N ASP A 235 7.92 -7.42 -7.55
CA ASP A 235 6.59 -8.01 -7.78
C ASP A 235 6.02 -7.55 -9.14
N PHE A 236 4.77 -7.92 -9.43
CA PHE A 236 4.02 -7.41 -10.57
C PHE A 236 3.66 -5.94 -10.37
N LEU A 237 4.17 -5.07 -11.24
CA LEU A 237 3.90 -3.62 -11.21
C LEU A 237 2.41 -3.29 -11.44
N THR A 238 1.68 -4.21 -12.06
CA THR A 238 0.23 -4.10 -12.25
C THR A 238 -0.56 -4.18 -10.95
N LEU A 239 0.00 -4.74 -9.88
CA LEU A 239 -0.63 -4.73 -8.56
C LEU A 239 -0.69 -3.31 -7.99
N ASP A 240 0.37 -2.52 -8.12
CA ASP A 240 0.41 -1.11 -7.71
C ASP A 240 -0.64 -0.28 -8.46
N ILE A 241 -0.74 -0.50 -9.78
CA ILE A 241 -1.76 0.14 -10.63
C ILE A 241 -3.17 -0.23 -10.14
N GLY A 242 -3.44 -1.53 -9.94
CA GLY A 242 -4.75 -1.99 -9.49
C GLY A 242 -5.13 -1.40 -8.14
N ARG A 243 -4.17 -1.37 -7.20
CA ARG A 243 -4.33 -0.81 -5.85
C ARG A 243 -4.70 0.68 -5.89
N ALA A 244 -3.92 1.46 -6.64
CA ALA A 244 -4.11 2.90 -6.76
C ALA A 244 -5.47 3.22 -7.40
N VAL A 245 -5.80 2.53 -8.50
CA VAL A 245 -7.03 2.76 -9.25
C VAL A 245 -8.27 2.39 -8.44
N ILE A 246 -8.33 1.20 -7.84
CA ILE A 246 -9.52 0.82 -7.07
C ILE A 246 -9.72 1.71 -5.84
N SER A 247 -8.63 2.10 -5.19
CA SER A 247 -8.67 2.96 -4.00
C SER A 247 -9.14 4.38 -4.32
N GLY A 248 -8.69 4.94 -5.46
CA GLY A 248 -9.02 6.30 -5.88
C GLY A 248 -10.32 6.46 -6.66
N ALA A 249 -10.74 5.45 -7.43
CA ALA A 249 -11.86 5.56 -8.38
C ALA A 249 -13.18 4.93 -7.92
N LEU A 250 -13.18 4.04 -6.91
CA LEU A 250 -14.42 3.40 -6.42
C LEU A 250 -15.09 4.23 -5.33
N ASP A 251 -16.17 4.93 -5.64
CA ASP A 251 -16.94 5.77 -4.69
C ASP A 251 -18.24 5.08 -4.27
N GLY A 252 -18.26 4.45 -3.10
CA GLY A 252 -19.32 3.49 -2.77
C GLY A 252 -19.37 2.40 -3.84
N GLU A 253 -20.52 2.15 -4.45
CA GLU A 253 -20.67 1.16 -5.53
C GLU A 253 -20.35 1.71 -6.93
N GLN A 254 -20.02 3.00 -7.05
CA GLN A 254 -19.78 3.65 -8.34
C GLN A 254 -18.29 3.69 -8.67
N PHE A 255 -17.88 2.89 -9.65
CA PHE A 255 -16.53 2.97 -10.20
C PHE A 255 -16.45 4.06 -11.27
N LYS A 256 -15.70 5.12 -10.97
CA LYS A 256 -15.55 6.29 -11.85
C LYS A 256 -14.51 5.97 -12.94
N VAL A 257 -14.99 5.53 -14.10
CA VAL A 257 -14.12 5.16 -15.23
C VAL A 257 -13.19 6.31 -15.65
N HIS A 258 -13.68 7.55 -15.70
CA HIS A 258 -12.86 8.72 -16.05
C HIS A 258 -11.67 8.92 -15.10
N HIS A 259 -11.84 8.69 -13.80
CA HIS A 259 -10.73 8.70 -12.82
C HIS A 259 -9.67 7.63 -13.12
N ALA A 260 -10.12 6.41 -13.44
CA ALA A 260 -9.21 5.31 -13.78
C ALA A 260 -8.43 5.60 -15.08
N LEU A 261 -9.07 6.22 -16.07
CA LEU A 261 -8.44 6.63 -17.32
C LEU A 261 -7.46 7.79 -17.11
N ALA A 262 -7.78 8.76 -16.25
CA ALA A 262 -6.85 9.84 -15.87
C ALA A 262 -5.57 9.27 -15.25
N PHE A 263 -5.67 8.31 -14.33
CA PHE A 263 -4.50 7.59 -13.80
C PHE A 263 -3.71 6.91 -14.92
N LEU A 264 -4.38 6.21 -15.83
CA LEU A 264 -3.70 5.52 -16.93
C LEU A 264 -2.97 6.48 -17.86
N GLU A 265 -3.54 7.67 -18.10
CA GLU A 265 -2.92 8.73 -18.87
C GLU A 265 -1.60 9.21 -18.22
N GLY A 266 -1.64 9.52 -16.92
CA GLY A 266 -0.43 9.89 -16.17
C GLY A 266 0.63 8.78 -16.19
N TYR A 267 0.22 7.53 -15.96
CA TYR A 267 1.13 6.37 -15.93
C TYR A 267 1.89 6.19 -17.25
N ARG A 268 1.23 6.44 -18.38
CA ARG A 268 1.79 6.32 -19.73
C ARG A 268 2.89 7.33 -20.05
N TYR A 269 3.11 8.33 -19.21
CA TYR A 269 4.21 9.27 -19.41
C TYR A 269 5.60 8.59 -19.39
N PHE A 270 5.72 7.49 -18.65
CA PHE A 270 6.99 6.76 -18.50
C PHE A 270 6.97 5.34 -19.09
N HIS A 271 5.81 4.86 -19.54
CA HIS A 271 5.61 3.48 -19.98
C HIS A 271 4.86 3.43 -21.31
N PRO A 272 5.21 2.50 -22.22
CA PRO A 272 4.50 2.35 -23.48
C PRO A 272 3.02 2.01 -23.26
N ARG A 273 2.19 2.35 -24.25
CA ARG A 273 0.76 1.98 -24.22
C ARG A 273 0.62 0.46 -24.26
N GLU A 274 -0.13 -0.09 -23.31
CA GLU A 274 -0.55 -1.49 -23.29
C GLU A 274 -2.07 -1.58 -23.26
N THR A 275 -2.63 -2.40 -24.14
CA THR A 275 -4.07 -2.68 -24.19
C THR A 275 -4.50 -3.53 -23.00
N GLY A 276 -5.61 -3.14 -22.37
CA GLY A 276 -6.19 -3.84 -21.23
C GLY A 276 -5.37 -3.76 -19.94
N LEU A 277 -4.41 -2.83 -19.82
CA LEU A 277 -3.55 -2.70 -18.64
C LEU A 277 -4.38 -2.58 -17.34
N LEU A 278 -5.36 -1.66 -17.31
CA LEU A 278 -6.22 -1.48 -16.13
C LEU A 278 -7.03 -2.73 -15.81
N THR A 279 -7.64 -3.37 -16.81
CA THR A 279 -8.41 -4.60 -16.64
C THR A 279 -7.54 -5.73 -16.06
N LYS A 280 -6.33 -5.93 -16.60
CA LYS A 280 -5.37 -6.92 -16.09
C LYS A 280 -4.94 -6.59 -14.66
N SER A 281 -4.65 -5.32 -14.38
CA SER A 281 -4.28 -4.83 -13.05
C SER A 281 -5.35 -5.10 -12.00
N LEU A 282 -6.61 -4.76 -12.28
CA LEU A 282 -7.72 -4.98 -11.35
C LEU A 282 -8.02 -6.48 -11.16
N LYS A 283 -7.98 -7.28 -12.22
CA LYS A 283 -8.14 -8.75 -12.14
C LYS A 283 -7.02 -9.41 -11.33
N LEU A 284 -5.76 -8.99 -11.53
CA LEU A 284 -4.63 -9.52 -10.76
C LEU A 284 -4.69 -9.10 -9.29
N LEU A 285 -5.07 -7.85 -9.02
CA LEU A 285 -5.29 -7.36 -7.66
C LEU A 285 -6.38 -8.18 -6.97
N TRP A 286 -7.55 -8.38 -7.60
CA TRP A 286 -8.60 -9.24 -7.09
C TRP A 286 -8.07 -10.64 -6.78
N TYR A 287 -7.34 -11.26 -7.72
CA TYR A 287 -6.81 -12.60 -7.53
C TYR A 287 -5.84 -12.72 -6.34
N MET A 288 -5.05 -11.67 -6.07
CA MET A 288 -4.16 -11.64 -4.92
C MET A 288 -4.92 -11.38 -3.62
N GLU A 289 -5.73 -10.33 -3.59
CA GLU A 289 -6.21 -9.73 -2.35
C GLU A 289 -7.56 -10.24 -1.89
N SER A 290 -8.37 -10.82 -2.77
CA SER A 290 -9.60 -11.51 -2.36
C SER A 290 -9.31 -12.52 -1.25
N GLN A 291 -8.26 -13.32 -1.36
CA GLN A 291 -7.85 -14.26 -0.30
C GLN A 291 -7.40 -13.58 1.00
N TRP A 292 -6.87 -12.35 0.94
CA TRP A 292 -6.44 -11.65 2.15
C TRP A 292 -7.61 -11.06 2.93
N TRP A 293 -8.66 -10.66 2.21
CA TRP A 293 -9.73 -9.85 2.76
C TRP A 293 -11.07 -10.59 2.90
N LEU A 294 -11.38 -11.53 2.01
CA LEU A 294 -12.58 -12.35 2.05
C LEU A 294 -12.31 -13.64 2.84
N ASP A 295 -12.21 -13.51 4.16
CA ASP A 295 -12.12 -14.65 5.10
C ASP A 295 -13.42 -14.87 5.88
N THR A 296 -13.44 -15.78 6.85
CA THR A 296 -14.66 -16.07 7.63
C THR A 296 -15.06 -14.91 8.54
N GLU A 297 -14.18 -13.93 8.75
CA GLU A 297 -14.39 -12.78 9.62
C GLU A 297 -14.61 -11.48 8.83
N LEU A 298 -14.81 -11.57 7.51
CA LEU A 298 -14.90 -10.40 6.62
C LEU A 298 -15.94 -9.38 7.07
N ASP A 299 -17.04 -9.84 7.67
CA ASP A 299 -18.18 -9.05 8.14
C ASP A 299 -17.93 -8.35 9.48
N THR A 300 -16.90 -8.74 10.21
CA THR A 300 -16.53 -8.15 11.52
C THR A 300 -15.45 -7.07 11.41
N ARG A 301 -14.86 -6.90 10.22
CA ARG A 301 -13.72 -6.00 9.98
C ARG A 301 -14.11 -4.54 10.18
N LYS A 302 -13.17 -3.77 10.74
CA LYS A 302 -13.31 -2.33 11.03
C LYS A 302 -12.14 -1.55 10.46
N GLY A 303 -12.31 -0.24 10.29
CA GLY A 303 -11.27 0.65 9.76
C GLY A 303 -10.89 0.30 8.31
N PRO A 304 -9.63 0.51 7.90
CA PRO A 304 -9.18 0.27 6.53
C PRO A 304 -9.47 -1.15 5.99
N PRO A 305 -9.31 -2.24 6.77
CA PRO A 305 -9.68 -3.58 6.30
C PRO A 305 -11.14 -3.72 5.83
N LYS A 306 -12.09 -2.97 6.38
CA LYS A 306 -13.50 -2.99 5.92
C LYS A 306 -13.60 -2.47 4.48
N ARG A 307 -12.81 -1.44 4.14
CA ARG A 307 -12.77 -0.88 2.79
C ARG A 307 -12.16 -1.88 1.80
N PHE A 308 -11.09 -2.58 2.18
CA PHE A 308 -10.49 -3.57 1.29
C PHE A 308 -11.42 -4.76 1.03
N VAL A 309 -12.25 -5.19 2.00
CA VAL A 309 -13.33 -6.16 1.75
C VAL A 309 -14.31 -5.63 0.70
N HIS A 310 -14.80 -4.40 0.89
CA HIS A 310 -15.73 -3.75 -0.04
C HIS A 310 -15.17 -3.70 -1.47
N GLU A 311 -13.91 -3.29 -1.64
CA GLU A 311 -13.23 -3.27 -2.95
C GLU A 311 -13.15 -4.67 -3.58
N MET A 312 -12.85 -5.71 -2.80
CA MET A 312 -12.77 -7.09 -3.31
C MET A 312 -14.13 -7.68 -3.66
N LEU A 313 -15.18 -7.34 -2.91
CA LEU A 313 -16.57 -7.71 -3.24
C LEU A 313 -17.00 -7.04 -4.54
N TRP A 314 -16.80 -5.72 -4.65
CA TRP A 314 -17.12 -4.98 -5.87
C TRP A 314 -16.40 -5.54 -7.10
N LEU A 315 -15.09 -5.83 -6.97
CA LEU A 315 -14.33 -6.46 -8.05
C LEU A 315 -14.84 -7.86 -8.39
N SER A 316 -15.33 -8.63 -7.42
CA SER A 316 -15.91 -9.95 -7.67
C SER A 316 -17.23 -9.84 -8.46
N GLU A 317 -18.04 -8.83 -8.18
CA GLU A 317 -19.32 -8.60 -8.86
C GLU A 317 -19.14 -8.13 -10.30
N HIS A 318 -18.14 -7.27 -10.55
CA HIS A 318 -17.95 -6.62 -11.84
C HIS A 318 -16.78 -7.20 -12.66
N LEU A 319 -16.14 -8.29 -12.20
CA LEU A 319 -14.88 -8.81 -12.76
C LEU A 319 -14.95 -9.06 -14.27
N LEU A 320 -16.10 -9.56 -14.74
CA LEU A 320 -16.33 -9.92 -16.14
C LEU A 320 -16.65 -8.69 -17.00
N GLU A 321 -17.22 -7.65 -16.41
CA GLU A 321 -17.64 -6.40 -17.06
C GLU A 321 -16.49 -5.38 -17.16
N LEU A 322 -15.40 -5.57 -16.40
CA LEU A 322 -14.26 -4.65 -16.37
C LEU A 322 -13.69 -4.32 -17.75
N GLU A 323 -13.73 -5.27 -18.69
CA GLU A 323 -13.22 -5.03 -20.04
C GLU A 323 -14.12 -4.06 -20.81
N ASP A 324 -15.44 -4.28 -20.77
CA ASP A 324 -16.42 -3.41 -21.41
C ASP A 324 -16.46 -2.03 -20.75
N MET A 325 -16.34 -1.96 -19.42
CA MET A 325 -16.29 -0.69 -18.68
C MET A 325 -15.09 0.18 -19.09
N LEU A 326 -13.93 -0.44 -19.35
CA LEU A 326 -12.66 0.26 -19.54
C LEU A 326 -12.26 0.43 -21.01
N ASN A 327 -12.87 -0.32 -21.94
CA ASN A 327 -12.59 -0.21 -23.38
C ASN A 327 -13.60 0.66 -24.16
N ASN A 328 -14.79 0.95 -23.60
CA ASN A 328 -15.86 1.68 -24.29
C ASN A 328 -15.73 3.22 -24.23
N GLN A 329 -14.51 3.78 -24.20
CA GLN A 329 -14.27 5.23 -24.22
C GLN A 329 -13.20 5.67 -25.21
#